data_AF-A0A4V5TMN8-F1
#
_entry.id   AF-A0A4V5TMN8-F1
#
_cell.length_a   1.000
_cell.length_b   1.000
_cell.length_c   1.000
_cell.angle_alpha   90.00
_cell.angle_beta   90.00
_cell.angle_gamma   90.00
#
_symmetry.space_group_name_H-M   'P 1'
#
loop_
_entity.id
_entity.type
_entity.pdbx_description
1 polymer ?
#
loop_
_entity_poly.entity_id
_entity_poly.type
_entity_poly.pdbx_seq_one_letter_code
_entity_poly.pdbx_strand_id
1 'polypeptide(L)'
;MRVRQQGNRTVRKTILIYCEGETERIYFEQLRILKRSKMVSVKIKNVKRSAIKLAQHAFRDSSYQYFDEVWVVFDKDDLTEKQLEEVNVFCEEKDIHIAYTNEAFELWLLLHFEVVDVSEKYPRAVLNNKMEEHLGVTHYFRHKADESIIAPIALRHEVAIQNCSKMMSFRNTDSRENPYCNIHDMIQYIF
;
A
#
# COMPACT_ATOMS: atom_id res chain seq x y z
N MET A 1 24.38 -14.15 42.65
CA MET A 1 23.35 -14.55 41.66
C MET A 1 22.90 -13.31 40.90
N ARG A 2 23.12 -13.23 39.58
CA ARG A 2 22.60 -12.13 38.75
C ARG A 2 21.19 -12.49 38.30
N VAL A 3 20.19 -11.79 38.85
CA VAL A 3 18.81 -11.86 38.38
C VAL A 3 18.75 -11.25 36.98
N ARG A 4 18.41 -12.05 35.97
CA ARG A 4 18.10 -11.54 34.63
C ARG A 4 16.78 -10.79 34.73
N GLN A 5 16.81 -9.47 34.58
CA GLN A 5 15.59 -8.70 34.32
C GLN A 5 15.02 -9.19 32.99
N GLN A 6 13.85 -9.81 33.05
CA GLN A 6 13.08 -10.24 31.89
C GLN A 6 12.49 -8.96 31.27
N GLY A 7 13.23 -8.35 30.35
CA GLY A 7 12.73 -7.19 29.61
C GLY A 7 11.42 -7.57 28.92
N ASN A 8 10.40 -6.71 29.03
CA ASN A 8 9.17 -6.78 28.23
C ASN A 8 9.56 -6.68 26.76
N ARG A 9 9.92 -7.82 26.16
CA ARG A 9 10.06 -7.94 24.71
C ARG A 9 8.63 -7.95 24.19
N THR A 10 8.16 -6.82 23.68
CA THR A 10 7.00 -6.80 22.79
C THR A 10 7.26 -7.85 21.72
N VAL A 11 6.45 -8.91 21.73
CA VAL A 11 6.54 -9.95 20.71
C VAL A 11 6.26 -9.25 19.38
N ARG A 12 7.21 -9.32 18.44
CA ARG A 12 7.03 -8.71 17.12
C ARG A 12 5.94 -9.50 16.40
N LYS A 13 4.84 -8.83 16.05
CA LYS A 13 3.74 -9.41 15.27
C LYS A 13 4.24 -9.86 13.89
N THR A 14 3.77 -11.02 13.45
CA THR A 14 3.88 -11.50 12.07
C THR A 14 2.78 -10.85 11.23
N ILE A 15 3.17 -10.21 10.13
CA ILE A 15 2.24 -9.41 9.31
C ILE A 15 2.31 -9.93 7.88
N LEU A 16 1.16 -10.17 7.26
CA LEU A 16 1.05 -10.49 5.84
C LEU A 16 0.49 -9.29 5.09
N ILE A 17 1.26 -8.72 4.15
CA ILE A 17 0.78 -7.73 3.18
C ILE A 17 0.46 -8.46 1.88
N TYR A 18 -0.78 -8.36 1.41
CA TYR A 18 -1.28 -9.06 0.23
C TYR A 18 -1.66 -8.04 -0.85
N CYS A 19 -0.81 -7.90 -1.85
CA CYS A 19 -0.93 -6.91 -2.90
C CYS A 19 -1.69 -7.44 -4.13
N GLU A 20 -2.41 -6.53 -4.79
CA GLU A 20 -3.06 -6.79 -6.07
C GLU A 20 -2.05 -6.96 -7.22
N GLY A 21 -1.07 -6.05 -7.28
CA GLY A 21 -0.10 -5.92 -8.37
C GLY A 21 1.37 -6.09 -7.96
N GLU A 22 2.21 -6.13 -8.99
CA GLU A 22 3.65 -6.40 -8.85
C GLU A 22 4.42 -5.16 -8.40
N THR A 23 3.97 -3.97 -8.81
CA THR A 23 4.56 -2.70 -8.40
C THR A 23 4.48 -2.52 -6.88
N GLU A 24 3.31 -2.78 -6.29
CA GLU A 24 3.03 -2.78 -4.86
C GLU A 24 3.89 -3.81 -4.15
N ARG A 25 3.90 -5.05 -4.65
CA ARG A 25 4.70 -6.15 -4.08
C ARG A 25 6.17 -5.76 -4.01
N ILE A 26 6.74 -5.26 -5.11
CA ILE A 26 8.14 -4.83 -5.17
C ILE A 26 8.36 -3.69 -4.18
N TYR A 27 7.50 -2.67 -4.17
CA TYR A 27 7.63 -1.53 -3.26
C TYR A 27 7.67 -1.95 -1.79
N PHE A 28 6.71 -2.76 -1.33
CA PHE A 28 6.67 -3.20 0.07
C PHE A 28 7.79 -4.19 0.41
N GLU A 29 8.26 -4.98 -0.55
CA GLU A 29 9.43 -5.85 -0.34
C GLU A 29 10.70 -5.02 -0.12
N GLN A 30 10.88 -3.93 -0.90
CA GLN A 30 11.97 -2.99 -0.68
C GLN A 30 11.85 -2.32 0.69
N LEU A 31 10.67 -1.83 1.06
CA LEU A 31 10.46 -1.22 2.37
C LEU A 31 10.74 -2.19 3.52
N ARG A 32 10.35 -3.46 3.39
CA ARG A 32 10.68 -4.53 4.33
C ARG A 32 12.19 -4.70 4.51
N ILE A 33 12.93 -4.72 3.40
CA ILE A 33 14.39 -4.84 3.42
C ILE A 33 15.00 -3.61 4.12
N LEU A 34 14.59 -2.41 3.73
CA LEU A 34 15.09 -1.14 4.27
C LEU A 34 14.85 -1.02 5.78
N LYS A 35 13.69 -1.42 6.25
CA LYS A 35 13.29 -1.35 7.67
C LYS A 35 13.72 -2.57 8.49
N ARG A 36 14.33 -3.57 7.85
CA ARG A 36 14.77 -4.84 8.48
C ARG A 36 13.61 -5.60 9.15
N SER A 37 12.42 -5.49 8.57
CA SER A 37 11.17 -6.02 9.13
C SER A 37 10.97 -7.50 8.78
N LYS A 38 11.77 -8.37 9.41
CA LYS A 38 11.77 -9.82 9.16
C LYS A 38 10.42 -10.54 9.41
N MET A 39 9.53 -9.94 10.18
CA MET A 39 8.21 -10.51 10.51
C MET A 39 7.12 -10.13 9.51
N VAL A 40 7.44 -9.26 8.54
CA VAL A 40 6.53 -8.86 7.47
C VAL A 40 6.75 -9.79 6.27
N SER A 41 5.68 -10.39 5.77
CA SER A 41 5.67 -11.15 4.52
C SER A 41 4.87 -10.38 3.50
N VAL A 42 5.39 -10.23 2.28
CA VAL A 42 4.69 -9.57 1.18
C VAL A 42 4.36 -10.62 0.13
N LYS A 43 3.09 -10.74 -0.25
CA LYS A 43 2.59 -11.64 -1.28
C LYS A 43 1.81 -10.87 -2.32
N ILE A 44 1.68 -11.45 -3.50
CA ILE A 44 0.86 -10.95 -4.58
C ILE A 44 -0.15 -12.01 -5.02
N LYS A 45 -1.34 -11.57 -5.40
CA LYS A 45 -2.24 -12.37 -6.24
C LYS A 45 -2.91 -11.49 -7.28
N ASN A 46 -2.60 -11.76 -8.55
CA ASN A 46 -3.32 -11.12 -9.64
C ASN A 46 -4.73 -11.72 -9.77
N VAL A 47 -5.72 -10.99 -9.26
CA VAL A 47 -7.15 -11.38 -9.24
C VAL A 47 -8.00 -10.65 -10.28
N LYS A 48 -7.38 -10.11 -11.35
CA LYS A 48 -8.04 -9.33 -12.41
C LYS A 48 -8.87 -8.14 -11.84
N ARG A 49 -8.27 -7.32 -10.97
CA ARG A 49 -8.89 -6.11 -10.40
C ARG A 49 -10.17 -6.35 -9.61
N SER A 50 -10.11 -7.33 -8.72
CA SER A 50 -11.22 -7.65 -7.82
C SER A 50 -10.74 -7.63 -6.38
N ALA A 51 -10.91 -6.49 -5.70
CA ALA A 51 -10.51 -6.31 -4.30
C ALA A 51 -11.16 -7.36 -3.39
N ILE A 52 -12.42 -7.74 -3.63
CA ILE A 52 -13.09 -8.78 -2.82
C ILE A 52 -12.43 -10.16 -2.99
N LYS A 53 -12.04 -10.53 -4.21
CA LYS A 53 -11.30 -11.78 -4.46
C LYS A 53 -9.91 -11.71 -3.84
N LEU A 54 -9.26 -10.55 -3.86
CA LEU A 54 -7.97 -10.35 -3.20
C LEU A 54 -8.08 -10.65 -1.70
N ALA A 55 -9.09 -10.06 -1.03
CA ALA A 55 -9.36 -10.29 0.39
C ALA A 55 -9.70 -11.75 0.71
N GLN A 56 -10.54 -12.39 -0.10
CA GLN A 56 -10.85 -13.81 0.05
C GLN A 56 -9.61 -14.70 -0.10
N HIS A 57 -8.73 -14.37 -1.03
CA HIS A 57 -7.45 -15.07 -1.19
C HIS A 57 -6.50 -14.84 -0.02
N ALA A 58 -6.39 -13.61 0.47
CA ALA A 58 -5.58 -13.27 1.63
C ALA A 58 -6.05 -14.05 2.88
N PHE A 59 -7.36 -14.07 3.13
CA PHE A 59 -7.97 -14.85 4.22
C PHE A 59 -7.68 -16.35 4.11
N ARG A 60 -7.86 -16.90 2.90
CA ARG A 60 -7.60 -18.33 2.68
C ARG A 60 -6.13 -18.65 2.87
N ASP A 61 -5.22 -17.82 2.37
CA ASP A 61 -3.78 -18.05 2.47
C ASP A 61 -3.27 -17.89 3.92
N SER A 62 -3.83 -16.96 4.70
CA SER A 62 -3.55 -16.82 6.14
C SER A 62 -4.16 -17.94 6.99
N SER A 63 -5.14 -18.69 6.48
CA SER A 63 -5.63 -19.89 7.15
C SER A 63 -4.64 -21.07 7.10
N TYR A 64 -3.76 -21.12 6.08
CA TYR A 64 -2.75 -22.19 5.94
C TYR A 64 -1.48 -21.91 6.75
N GLN A 65 -1.17 -20.63 6.99
CA GLN A 65 -0.05 -20.18 7.79
C GLN A 65 -0.53 -19.01 8.65
N TYR A 66 -0.44 -19.17 9.97
CA TYR A 66 -0.84 -18.13 10.91
C TYR A 66 0.01 -16.86 10.76
N PHE A 67 -0.68 -15.73 10.70
CA PHE A 67 -0.14 -14.38 10.83
C PHE A 67 -0.95 -13.65 11.91
N ASP A 68 -0.29 -12.83 12.72
CA ASP A 68 -0.96 -12.00 13.73
C ASP A 68 -1.83 -10.93 13.08
N GLU A 69 -1.46 -10.46 11.89
CA GLU A 69 -2.24 -9.49 11.12
C GLU A 69 -2.15 -9.73 9.61
N VAL A 70 -3.21 -9.39 8.90
CA VAL A 70 -3.29 -9.48 7.44
C VAL A 70 -3.76 -8.14 6.89
N TRP A 71 -3.06 -7.65 5.87
CA TRP A 71 -3.36 -6.43 5.14
C TRP A 71 -3.58 -6.74 3.66
N VAL A 72 -4.61 -6.14 3.06
CA VAL A 72 -4.79 -6.14 1.61
C VAL A 72 -4.46 -4.77 1.04
N VAL A 73 -3.71 -4.75 -0.07
CA VAL A 73 -3.35 -3.52 -0.79
C VAL A 73 -3.83 -3.59 -2.23
N PHE A 74 -4.68 -2.66 -2.63
CA PHE A 74 -5.30 -2.64 -3.95
C PHE A 74 -5.52 -1.22 -4.50
N ASP A 75 -5.83 -1.15 -5.79
CA ASP A 75 -6.28 0.08 -6.44
C ASP A 75 -7.81 0.16 -6.39
N LYS A 76 -8.38 1.31 -5.96
CA LYS A 76 -9.84 1.50 -6.05
C LYS A 76 -10.28 1.42 -7.51
N ASP A 77 -9.53 2.01 -8.44
CA ASP A 77 -9.82 2.00 -9.88
C ASP A 77 -11.31 2.29 -10.15
N ASP A 78 -11.98 1.40 -10.87
CA ASP A 78 -13.41 1.49 -11.22
C ASP A 78 -14.35 0.87 -10.15
N LEU A 79 -13.87 0.51 -8.96
CA LEU A 79 -14.72 -0.06 -7.90
C LEU A 79 -15.81 0.94 -7.51
N THR A 80 -17.07 0.51 -7.67
CA THR A 80 -18.23 1.23 -7.17
C THR A 80 -18.24 1.28 -5.64
N GLU A 81 -18.91 2.28 -5.06
CA GLU A 81 -19.03 2.37 -3.59
C GLU A 81 -19.65 1.11 -2.98
N LYS A 82 -20.60 0.46 -3.68
CA LYS A 82 -21.17 -0.82 -3.23
C LYS A 82 -20.14 -1.95 -3.18
N GLN A 83 -19.25 -2.04 -4.18
CA GLN A 83 -18.20 -3.05 -4.20
C GLN A 83 -17.12 -2.75 -3.15
N LEU A 84 -16.78 -1.48 -2.95
CA LEU A 84 -15.85 -1.09 -1.89
C LEU A 84 -16.44 -1.42 -0.51
N GLU A 85 -17.74 -1.20 -0.31
CA GLU A 85 -18.42 -1.56 0.93
C GLU A 85 -18.47 -3.07 1.16
N GLU A 86 -18.71 -3.87 0.12
CA GLU A 86 -18.62 -5.33 0.19
C GLU A 86 -17.22 -5.79 0.65
N VAL A 87 -16.16 -5.14 0.17
CA VAL A 87 -14.79 -5.42 0.60
C VAL A 87 -14.58 -5.02 2.06
N ASN A 88 -15.07 -3.85 2.48
CA ASN A 88 -14.94 -3.37 3.87
C ASN A 88 -15.60 -4.35 4.84
N VAL A 89 -16.85 -4.73 4.59
CA VAL A 89 -17.61 -5.67 5.44
C VAL A 89 -16.89 -7.01 5.53
N PHE A 90 -16.47 -7.56 4.38
CA PHE A 90 -15.75 -8.84 4.38
C PHE A 90 -14.44 -8.77 5.17
N CYS A 91 -13.67 -7.68 5.03
CA CYS A 91 -12.40 -7.54 5.72
C CYS A 91 -12.59 -7.34 7.23
N GLU A 92 -13.58 -6.55 7.65
CA GLU A 92 -13.92 -6.35 9.06
C GLU A 92 -14.33 -7.67 9.73
N GLU A 93 -15.19 -8.48 9.09
CA GLU A 93 -15.60 -9.79 9.60
C GLU A 93 -14.44 -10.79 9.74
N LYS A 94 -13.35 -10.59 8.99
CA LYS A 94 -12.20 -11.49 8.93
C LYS A 94 -10.94 -10.93 9.61
N ASP A 95 -11.05 -9.78 10.27
CA ASP A 95 -9.91 -9.09 10.90
C ASP A 95 -8.76 -8.85 9.89
N ILE A 96 -9.14 -8.40 8.69
CA ILE A 96 -8.22 -8.01 7.62
C ILE A 96 -8.22 -6.49 7.52
N HIS A 97 -7.03 -5.90 7.52
CA HIS A 97 -6.85 -4.47 7.32
C HIS A 97 -6.78 -4.11 5.84
N ILE A 98 -7.23 -2.90 5.49
CA ILE A 98 -7.29 -2.41 4.11
C ILE A 98 -6.40 -1.18 3.93
N ALA A 99 -5.57 -1.20 2.89
CA ALA A 99 -4.93 0.00 2.36
C ALA A 99 -5.15 0.08 0.84
N TYR A 100 -5.43 1.27 0.31
CA TYR A 100 -5.68 1.44 -1.11
C TYR A 100 -5.38 2.86 -1.61
N THR A 101 -5.27 2.97 -2.93
CA THR A 101 -5.11 4.21 -3.69
C THR A 101 -6.31 4.45 -4.58
N ASN A 102 -6.73 5.71 -4.75
CA ASN A 102 -7.74 6.11 -5.71
C ASN A 102 -7.15 7.08 -6.76
N GLU A 103 -6.96 6.69 -8.02
CA GLU A 103 -7.41 5.42 -8.63
C GLU A 103 -6.31 4.36 -8.76
N ALA A 104 -5.04 4.73 -8.59
CA ALA A 104 -3.90 3.87 -8.93
C ALA A 104 -2.70 4.02 -7.98
N PHE A 105 -1.92 2.96 -7.79
CA PHE A 105 -0.77 2.93 -6.89
C PHE A 105 0.32 3.92 -7.28
N GLU A 106 0.37 4.31 -8.55
CA GLU A 106 1.22 5.39 -9.02
C GLU A 106 0.98 6.72 -8.29
N LEU A 107 -0.19 6.96 -7.69
CA LEU A 107 -0.42 8.11 -6.79
C LEU A 107 0.51 8.06 -5.57
N TRP A 108 0.66 6.88 -4.95
CA TRP A 108 1.59 6.68 -3.84
C TRP A 108 3.05 6.87 -4.28
N LEU A 109 3.41 6.40 -5.48
CA LEU A 109 4.76 6.60 -6.02
C LEU A 109 5.03 8.09 -6.31
N LEU A 110 4.07 8.81 -6.90
CA LEU A 110 4.18 10.23 -7.20
C LEU A 110 4.45 11.07 -5.95
N LEU A 111 3.83 10.72 -4.82
CA LEU A 111 4.01 11.40 -3.53
C LEU A 111 5.46 11.36 -3.02
N HIS A 112 6.33 10.49 -3.55
CA HIS A 112 7.77 10.49 -3.24
C HIS A 112 8.51 11.67 -3.86
N PHE A 113 7.95 12.28 -4.91
CA PHE A 113 8.57 13.33 -5.71
C PHE A 113 7.96 14.70 -5.45
N GLU A 114 6.63 14.76 -5.32
CA GLU A 114 5.89 16.02 -5.22
C GLU A 114 4.71 15.95 -4.26
N VAL A 115 4.20 17.15 -3.90
CA VAL A 115 2.93 17.30 -3.19
C VAL A 115 1.80 17.24 -4.22
N VAL A 116 0.75 16.50 -3.90
CA VAL A 116 -0.46 16.36 -4.72
C VAL A 116 -1.52 17.36 -4.27
N ASP A 117 -2.13 18.06 -5.24
CA ASP A 117 -3.27 18.96 -5.01
C ASP A 117 -4.58 18.17 -4.98
N VAL A 118 -5.33 18.27 -3.88
CA VAL A 118 -6.61 17.55 -3.70
C VAL A 118 -7.77 18.11 -4.54
N SER A 119 -7.61 19.30 -5.13
CA SER A 119 -8.60 19.92 -6.01
C SER A 119 -8.54 19.41 -7.46
N GLU A 120 -7.44 18.77 -7.84
CA GLU A 120 -7.25 18.16 -9.17
C GLU A 120 -7.58 16.66 -9.15
N LYS A 121 -7.76 16.07 -10.35
CA LYS A 121 -7.93 14.62 -10.51
C LYS A 121 -6.67 14.01 -11.10
N TYR A 122 -6.30 12.85 -10.60
CA TYR A 122 -5.09 12.11 -10.99
C TYR A 122 -5.49 10.75 -11.58
N PRO A 123 -6.10 10.71 -12.77
CA PRO A 123 -6.34 9.45 -13.45
C PRO A 123 -5.01 8.81 -13.87
N ARG A 124 -5.02 7.51 -14.18
CA ARG A 124 -3.83 6.71 -14.54
C ARG A 124 -2.98 7.35 -15.63
N ALA A 125 -3.60 7.99 -16.62
CA ALA A 125 -2.88 8.69 -17.68
C ALA A 125 -2.05 9.87 -17.14
N VAL A 126 -2.63 10.68 -16.24
CA VAL A 126 -1.94 11.80 -15.59
C VAL A 126 -0.83 11.29 -14.67
N LEU A 127 -1.11 10.26 -13.88
CA LEU A 127 -0.12 9.64 -13.00
C LEU A 127 1.06 9.09 -13.80
N ASN A 128 0.82 8.33 -14.88
CA ASN A 128 1.88 7.81 -15.74
C ASN A 128 2.72 8.93 -16.36
N ASN A 129 2.10 10.00 -16.85
CA ASN A 129 2.83 11.14 -17.43
C ASN A 129 3.72 11.84 -16.39
N LYS A 130 3.21 12.05 -15.17
CA LYS A 130 4.00 12.63 -14.07
C LYS A 130 5.14 11.72 -13.65
N MET A 131 4.92 10.40 -13.61
CA MET A 131 5.98 9.43 -13.34
C MET A 131 7.06 9.45 -14.45
N GLU A 132 6.67 9.56 -15.71
CA GLU A 132 7.59 9.70 -16.84
C GLU A 132 8.45 10.97 -16.73
N GLU A 133 7.85 12.10 -16.35
CA GLU A 133 8.54 13.37 -16.13
C GLU A 133 9.59 13.26 -15.00
N HIS A 134 9.18 12.76 -13.82
CA HIS A 134 10.08 12.65 -12.66
C HIS A 134 11.20 11.62 -12.85
N LEU A 135 10.96 10.57 -13.64
CA LEU A 135 11.93 9.52 -13.91
C LEU A 135 12.80 9.79 -15.15
N GLY A 136 12.42 10.74 -16.01
CA GLY A 136 13.11 11.00 -17.27
C GLY A 136 13.02 9.83 -18.26
N VAL A 137 11.90 9.11 -18.25
CA VAL A 137 11.65 7.92 -19.11
C VAL A 137 10.39 8.13 -19.96
N THR A 138 10.18 7.28 -20.95
CA THR A 138 8.93 7.21 -21.71
C THR A 138 8.28 5.84 -21.55
N HIS A 139 6.96 5.77 -21.70
CA HIS A 139 6.19 4.54 -21.57
C HIS A 139 6.38 3.84 -20.21
N TYR A 140 6.33 4.61 -19.11
CA TYR A 140 6.52 4.11 -17.74
C TYR A 140 5.65 2.89 -17.44
N PHE A 141 4.42 2.83 -17.97
CA PHE A 141 3.52 1.70 -17.78
C PHE A 141 4.11 0.32 -18.17
N ARG A 142 5.11 0.28 -19.07
CA ARG A 142 5.84 -0.94 -19.47
C ARG A 142 6.92 -1.35 -18.46
N HIS A 143 7.37 -0.41 -17.64
CA HIS A 143 8.47 -0.54 -16.70
C HIS A 143 8.02 -0.41 -15.23
N LYS A 144 6.71 -0.25 -14.97
CA LYS A 144 6.17 0.02 -13.64
C LYS A 144 6.43 -1.08 -12.59
N ALA A 145 6.87 -2.26 -13.01
CA ALA A 145 7.28 -3.37 -12.14
C ALA A 145 8.79 -3.66 -12.24
N ASP A 146 9.60 -2.68 -12.69
CA ASP A 146 11.05 -2.78 -12.71
C ASP A 146 11.62 -2.42 -11.32
N GLU A 147 12.28 -3.39 -10.69
CA GLU A 147 12.88 -3.21 -9.36
C GLU A 147 13.93 -2.08 -9.34
N SER A 148 14.66 -1.86 -10.46
CA SER A 148 15.64 -0.78 -10.56
C SER A 148 15.01 0.61 -10.53
N ILE A 149 13.73 0.73 -10.88
CA ILE A 149 12.93 1.96 -10.78
C ILE A 149 12.31 2.07 -9.39
N ILE A 150 11.71 0.99 -8.87
CA ILE A 150 10.93 1.04 -7.63
C ILE A 150 11.83 1.13 -6.38
N ALA A 151 12.99 0.47 -6.36
CA ALA A 151 13.85 0.48 -5.18
C ALA A 151 14.37 1.88 -4.80
N PRO A 152 14.87 2.72 -5.73
CA PRO A 152 15.23 4.10 -5.42
C PRO A 152 14.04 4.95 -4.92
N ILE A 153 12.83 4.69 -5.40
CA ILE A 153 11.62 5.39 -4.94
C ILE A 153 11.35 5.03 -3.48
N ALA A 154 11.36 3.74 -3.13
CA ALA A 154 11.10 3.26 -1.77
C ALA A 154 12.08 3.83 -0.72
N LEU A 155 13.32 4.18 -1.11
CA LEU A 155 14.27 4.87 -0.22
C LEU A 155 13.74 6.21 0.30
N ARG A 156 12.87 6.88 -0.46
CA ARG A 156 12.29 8.19 -0.14
C ARG A 156 10.94 8.10 0.58
N HIS A 157 10.57 6.93 1.13
CA HIS A 157 9.27 6.70 1.76
C HIS A 157 8.89 7.74 2.83
N GLU A 158 9.85 8.30 3.58
CA GLU A 158 9.55 9.37 4.57
C GLU A 158 8.98 10.63 3.92
N VAL A 159 9.47 10.99 2.72
CA VAL A 159 8.93 12.11 1.94
C VAL A 159 7.50 11.81 1.50
N ALA A 160 7.25 10.59 1.03
CA ALA A 160 5.91 10.18 0.63
C ALA A 160 4.92 10.16 1.78
N ILE A 161 5.34 9.69 2.97
CA ILE A 161 4.53 9.76 4.19
C ILE A 161 4.15 11.21 4.49
N GLN A 162 5.11 12.13 4.50
CA GLN A 162 4.85 13.55 4.78
C GLN A 162 3.92 14.18 3.73
N ASN A 163 4.18 13.93 2.45
CA ASN A 163 3.36 14.45 1.36
C ASN A 163 1.94 13.87 1.38
N CYS A 164 1.80 12.58 1.69
CA CYS A 164 0.51 11.91 1.79
C CYS A 164 -0.28 12.41 2.99
N SER A 165 0.33 12.52 4.18
CA SER A 165 -0.33 13.09 5.36
C SER A 165 -0.79 14.53 5.10
N LYS A 166 0.04 15.33 4.42
CA LYS A 166 -0.32 16.68 4.01
C LYS A 166 -1.49 16.69 3.03
N MET A 167 -1.44 15.89 1.97
CA MET A 167 -2.54 15.73 1.01
C MET A 167 -3.85 15.35 1.73
N MET A 168 -3.80 14.35 2.59
CA MET A 168 -4.98 13.87 3.34
C MET A 168 -5.52 14.92 4.32
N SER A 169 -4.68 15.78 4.90
CA SER A 169 -5.11 16.86 5.80
C SER A 169 -5.96 17.94 5.15
N PHE A 170 -5.87 18.11 3.82
CA PHE A 170 -6.68 19.07 3.07
C PHE A 170 -8.01 18.50 2.60
N ARG A 171 -8.27 17.21 2.86
CA ARG A 171 -9.50 16.55 2.44
C ARG A 171 -10.60 16.71 3.48
N ASN A 172 -11.83 16.73 2.99
CA ASN A 172 -12.98 16.41 3.83
C ASN A 172 -12.91 14.92 4.20
N THR A 173 -12.99 14.60 5.49
CA THR A 173 -12.77 13.26 6.08
C THR A 173 -13.64 12.18 5.45
N ASP A 174 -14.84 12.51 4.98
CA ASP A 174 -15.78 11.55 4.41
C ASP A 174 -15.55 11.26 2.92
N SER A 175 -14.80 12.11 2.21
CA SER A 175 -14.58 11.96 0.77
C SER A 175 -13.42 11.01 0.48
N ARG A 176 -13.71 9.93 -0.26
CA ARG A 176 -12.73 8.97 -0.80
C ARG A 176 -12.51 9.12 -2.29
N GLU A 177 -12.88 10.28 -2.87
CA GLU A 177 -12.67 10.57 -4.29
C GLU A 177 -11.18 10.65 -4.68
N ASN A 178 -10.86 10.50 -5.96
CA ASN A 178 -9.51 10.73 -6.46
C ASN A 178 -9.10 12.21 -6.21
N PRO A 179 -7.91 12.49 -5.63
CA PRO A 179 -6.81 11.56 -5.28
C PRO A 179 -6.83 11.09 -3.81
N TYR A 180 -7.11 9.80 -3.54
CA TYR A 180 -7.15 9.23 -2.17
C TYR A 180 -6.00 8.23 -1.94
N CYS A 181 -5.41 8.24 -0.74
CA CYS A 181 -4.40 7.25 -0.36
C CYS A 181 -4.31 7.11 1.17
N ASN A 182 -4.41 5.88 1.69
CA ASN A 182 -4.15 5.57 3.10
C ASN A 182 -2.93 4.64 3.30
N ILE A 183 -2.07 4.51 2.28
CA ILE A 183 -0.85 3.68 2.35
C ILE A 183 0.13 4.21 3.42
N HIS A 184 0.19 5.53 3.63
CA HIS A 184 1.04 6.13 4.66
C HIS A 184 0.68 5.67 6.08
N ASP A 185 -0.60 5.59 6.42
CA ASP A 185 -1.08 5.09 7.72
C ASP A 185 -0.66 3.62 7.91
N MET A 186 -0.85 2.80 6.89
CA MET A 186 -0.40 1.40 6.90
C MET A 186 1.11 1.29 7.14
N ILE A 187 1.91 2.09 6.43
CA ILE A 187 3.37 2.03 6.57
C ILE A 187 3.80 2.46 7.96
N GLN A 188 3.27 3.56 8.50
CA GLN A 188 3.59 4.04 9.84
C GLN A 188 3.19 3.05 10.94
N TYR A 189 2.15 2.25 10.69
CA TYR A 189 1.71 1.20 11.59
C TYR A 189 2.62 -0.04 11.53
N ILE A 190 3.01 -0.48 10.32
CA ILE A 190 3.73 -1.74 10.11
C ILE A 190 5.26 -1.62 10.31
N PHE A 191 5.87 -0.50 9.90
CA PHE A 191 7.33 -0.37 9.71
C PHE A 191 7.99 0.67 10.63
#